data_AF-A0A133XV72-F1
#
_entry.id   AF-A0A133XV72-F1
#
_cell.length_a   1.000
_cell.length_b   1.000
_cell.length_c   1.000
_cell.angle_alpha   90.00
_cell.angle_beta   90.00
_cell.angle_gamma   90.00
#
_symmetry.space_group_name_H-M   'P 1'
#
loop_
_entity.id
_entity.type
_entity.pdbx_description
1 polymer ?
#
loop_
_entity_poly.entity_id
_entity_poly.type
_entity_poly.pdbx_seq_one_letter_code
_entity_poly.pdbx_strand_id
1 'polypeptide(L)'
;MELNDLSCTGCGSHDVDFLAAERKIICNQCGKQAYYSRATIGKNKNVILAKDNAITFFINGDLDSARHYALDVLNVFIDNAPALYIVSYYDEVKNARNSSVQNFFASLIERDADPLEYDEIRELQSLILASAPTLIDYEKQIIYISTSNMQAEEDARELAAFIDALCPYFIQRRSSIDFLDEQMASYYQELAAHLDIPKTCLALIKAIRQNPGSPYKHDTFSLRAKTTYFYEHFVLVIGSIVRGMKNSPYKTKLCLAYEQELQKFKQQMSKS
;
A
#
# COMPACT_ATOMS: atom_id res chain seq x y z
N MET A 1 -21.52 10.02 -22.06
CA MET A 1 -21.95 10.64 -20.80
C MET A 1 -21.58 12.11 -20.89
N GLU A 2 -22.55 13.03 -20.80
CA GLU A 2 -22.30 14.47 -20.96
C GLU A 2 -21.45 14.98 -19.78
N LEU A 3 -20.38 15.71 -20.09
CA LEU A 3 -19.46 16.35 -19.14
C LEU A 3 -20.14 17.59 -18.51
N ASN A 4 -21.28 17.40 -17.84
CA ASN A 4 -22.21 18.47 -17.48
C ASN A 4 -21.71 19.52 -16.48
N ASP A 5 -20.48 19.41 -15.97
CA ASP A 5 -19.92 20.34 -14.98
C ASP A 5 -18.64 21.07 -15.45
N LEU A 6 -18.12 20.77 -16.66
CA LEU A 6 -16.95 21.47 -17.18
C LEU A 6 -17.40 22.61 -18.10
N SER A 7 -17.13 23.86 -17.67
CA SER A 7 -17.49 25.05 -18.43
C SER A 7 -16.27 25.83 -18.90
N CYS A 8 -16.36 26.41 -20.09
CA CYS A 8 -15.33 27.24 -20.67
C CYS A 8 -15.11 28.53 -19.86
N THR A 9 -13.90 28.73 -19.33
CA THR A 9 -13.51 29.95 -18.57
C THR A 9 -13.55 31.26 -19.38
N GLY A 10 -13.69 31.18 -20.70
CA GLY A 10 -13.85 32.35 -21.59
C GLY A 10 -15.29 32.84 -21.66
N CYS A 11 -16.19 32.00 -22.18
CA CYS A 11 -17.57 32.36 -22.49
C CYS A 11 -18.64 31.68 -21.61
N GLY A 12 -18.25 30.84 -20.64
CA GLY A 12 -19.17 30.10 -19.78
C GLY A 12 -19.92 28.95 -20.44
N SER A 13 -19.63 28.64 -21.71
CA SER A 13 -20.27 27.51 -22.42
C SER A 13 -19.94 26.18 -21.76
N HIS A 14 -20.93 25.28 -21.72
CA HIS A 14 -20.78 23.88 -21.29
C HIS A 14 -20.60 22.93 -22.49
N ASP A 15 -20.78 23.45 -23.70
CA ASP A 15 -20.47 22.76 -24.96
C ASP A 15 -18.95 22.82 -25.19
N VAL A 16 -18.28 21.81 -24.64
CA VAL A 16 -16.83 21.72 -24.62
C VAL A 16 -16.36 20.28 -24.83
N ASP A 17 -15.26 20.12 -25.56
CA ASP A 17 -14.57 18.85 -25.74
C ASP A 17 -13.44 18.72 -24.72
N PHE A 18 -13.45 17.69 -23.89
CA PHE A 18 -12.37 17.42 -22.94
C PHE A 18 -11.41 16.35 -23.46
N LEU A 19 -10.17 16.75 -23.67
CA LEU A 19 -9.03 15.90 -23.99
C LEU A 19 -8.36 15.47 -22.68
N ALA A 20 -8.80 14.35 -22.12
CA ALA A 20 -8.37 13.83 -20.83
C ALA A 20 -6.84 13.63 -20.73
N ALA A 21 -6.20 13.15 -21.80
CA ALA A 21 -4.75 12.90 -21.85
C ALA A 21 -3.91 14.18 -21.68
N GLU A 22 -4.41 15.32 -22.16
CA GLU A 22 -3.74 16.61 -22.06
C GLU A 22 -4.32 17.46 -20.91
N ARG A 23 -5.27 16.93 -20.14
CA ARG A 23 -6.10 17.65 -19.15
C ARG A 23 -6.62 18.98 -19.69
N LYS A 24 -7.08 18.95 -20.94
CA LYS A 24 -7.35 20.15 -21.74
C LYS A 24 -8.79 20.14 -22.21
N ILE A 25 -9.46 21.28 -22.11
CA ILE A 25 -10.78 21.50 -22.67
C ILE A 25 -10.68 22.44 -23.86
N ILE A 26 -11.42 22.12 -24.92
CA ILE A 26 -11.61 22.97 -26.09
C ILE A 26 -13.08 23.39 -26.13
N CYS A 27 -13.35 24.69 -26.05
CA CYS A 27 -14.70 25.20 -26.15
C CYS A 27 -15.19 25.19 -27.60
N ASN A 28 -16.30 24.49 -27.87
CA ASN A 28 -16.87 24.43 -29.22
C ASN A 28 -17.54 25.75 -29.64
N GLN A 29 -17.87 26.62 -28.68
CA GLN A 29 -18.53 27.91 -28.92
C GLN A 29 -17.54 29.05 -29.19
N CYS A 30 -16.41 29.11 -28.49
CA CYS A 30 -15.44 30.22 -28.62
C CYS A 30 -14.02 29.78 -28.99
N GLY A 31 -13.78 28.49 -29.17
CA GLY A 31 -12.46 27.92 -29.52
C GLY A 31 -11.42 28.01 -28.40
N LYS A 32 -11.74 28.59 -27.24
CA LYS A 32 -10.79 28.78 -26.14
C LYS A 32 -10.35 27.42 -25.60
N GLN A 33 -9.04 27.29 -25.40
CA GLN A 33 -8.42 26.13 -24.77
C GLN A 33 -8.09 26.46 -23.32
N ALA A 34 -8.43 25.55 -22.40
CA ALA A 34 -8.14 25.70 -20.97
C ALA A 34 -7.59 24.38 -20.41
N TYR A 35 -6.54 24.46 -19.60
CA TYR A 35 -5.98 23.32 -18.88
C TYR A 35 -6.56 23.26 -17.47
N TYR A 36 -6.91 22.07 -17.02
CA TYR A 36 -7.47 21.84 -15.70
C TYR A 36 -6.50 21.06 -14.81
N SER A 37 -6.39 21.48 -13.55
CA SER A 37 -5.63 20.75 -12.55
C SER A 37 -6.38 19.50 -12.09
N ARG A 38 -5.65 18.52 -11.56
CA ARG A 38 -6.21 17.31 -10.91
C ARG A 38 -7.24 17.68 -9.85
N ALA A 39 -6.91 18.63 -8.97
CA ALA A 39 -7.82 19.19 -7.97
C ALA A 39 -9.12 19.78 -8.53
N THR A 40 -9.11 20.31 -9.76
CA THR A 40 -10.33 20.86 -10.38
C THR A 40 -11.20 19.75 -10.96
N ILE A 41 -10.59 18.77 -11.62
CA ILE A 41 -11.28 17.59 -12.17
C ILE A 41 -11.88 16.75 -11.04
N GLY A 42 -11.12 16.54 -9.95
CA GLY A 42 -11.57 15.79 -8.77
C GLY A 42 -12.76 16.40 -8.03
N LYS A 43 -13.05 17.69 -8.24
CA LYS A 43 -14.24 18.38 -7.67
C LYS A 43 -15.51 18.21 -8.51
N ASN A 44 -15.41 17.59 -9.69
CA ASN A 44 -16.57 17.29 -10.52
C ASN A 44 -17.51 16.31 -9.80
N LYS A 45 -18.80 16.64 -9.69
CA LYS A 45 -19.75 15.83 -8.90
C LYS A 45 -19.91 14.42 -9.44
N ASN A 46 -19.89 14.27 -10.77
CA ASN A 46 -20.00 12.95 -11.41
C ASN A 46 -18.76 12.11 -11.14
N VAL A 47 -17.57 12.71 -11.13
CA VAL A 47 -16.32 12.03 -10.77
C VAL A 47 -16.36 11.57 -9.32
N ILE A 48 -16.78 12.44 -8.39
CA ILE A 48 -16.90 12.10 -6.96
C ILE A 48 -17.87 10.93 -6.79
N LEU A 49 -19.08 11.03 -7.32
CA LEU A 49 -20.11 9.99 -7.19
C LEU A 49 -19.69 8.65 -7.82
N ALA A 50 -19.10 8.68 -9.01
CA ALA A 50 -18.61 7.46 -9.67
C ALA A 50 -17.47 6.84 -8.88
N LYS A 51 -16.54 7.64 -8.35
CA LYS A 51 -15.42 7.15 -7.54
C LYS A 51 -15.89 6.52 -6.23
N ASP A 52 -16.80 7.18 -5.51
CA ASP A 52 -17.37 6.66 -4.26
C ASP A 52 -18.09 5.33 -4.48
N ASN A 53 -18.86 5.23 -5.58
CA ASN A 53 -19.52 3.99 -5.98
C ASN A 53 -18.49 2.90 -6.31
N ALA A 54 -17.48 3.22 -7.11
CA ALA A 54 -16.43 2.27 -7.50
C ALA A 54 -15.74 1.66 -6.26
N ILE A 55 -15.35 2.51 -5.31
CA ILE A 55 -14.70 2.09 -4.06
C ILE A 55 -15.66 1.25 -3.21
N THR A 56 -16.90 1.70 -3.04
CA THR A 56 -17.90 0.99 -2.24
C THR A 56 -18.19 -0.41 -2.79
N PHE A 57 -18.40 -0.53 -4.10
CA PHE A 57 -18.63 -1.83 -4.74
C PHE A 57 -17.40 -2.73 -4.64
N PHE A 58 -16.18 -2.17 -4.78
CA PHE A 58 -14.95 -2.93 -4.63
C PHE A 58 -14.82 -3.54 -3.24
N ILE A 59 -15.00 -2.72 -2.20
CA ILE A 59 -14.92 -3.16 -0.80
C ILE A 59 -15.97 -4.23 -0.48
N ASN A 60 -17.16 -4.12 -1.09
CA ASN A 60 -18.23 -5.11 -0.95
C ASN A 60 -18.04 -6.37 -1.81
N GLY A 61 -16.98 -6.43 -2.64
CA GLY A 61 -16.66 -7.58 -3.49
C GLY A 61 -17.41 -7.64 -4.82
N ASP A 62 -18.21 -6.62 -5.16
CA ASP A 62 -18.84 -6.50 -6.48
C ASP A 62 -17.87 -5.86 -7.48
N LEU A 63 -16.95 -6.68 -7.98
CA LEU A 63 -15.87 -6.22 -8.85
C LEU A 63 -16.37 -5.74 -10.23
N ASP A 64 -17.48 -6.28 -10.74
CA ASP A 64 -18.04 -5.90 -12.04
C ASP A 64 -18.60 -4.47 -11.98
N SER A 65 -19.40 -4.16 -10.96
CA SER A 65 -19.89 -2.80 -10.71
C SER A 65 -18.74 -1.85 -10.39
N ALA A 66 -17.78 -2.28 -9.55
CA ALA A 66 -16.61 -1.48 -9.21
C ALA A 66 -15.82 -1.04 -10.46
N ARG A 67 -15.56 -1.98 -11.38
CA ARG A 67 -14.87 -1.69 -12.64
C ARG A 67 -15.68 -0.78 -13.54
N HIS A 68 -16.99 -0.95 -13.64
CA HIS A 68 -17.84 -0.09 -14.45
C HIS A 68 -17.71 1.38 -14.02
N TYR A 69 -17.90 1.66 -12.73
CA TYR A 69 -17.76 3.01 -12.19
C TYR A 69 -16.33 3.54 -12.23
N ALA A 70 -15.32 2.68 -12.05
CA ALA A 70 -13.93 3.08 -12.20
C ALA A 70 -13.62 3.54 -13.64
N LEU A 71 -14.15 2.87 -14.66
CA LEU A 71 -14.00 3.31 -16.06
C LEU A 71 -14.70 4.65 -16.31
N ASP A 72 -15.86 4.89 -15.68
CA ASP A 72 -16.53 6.20 -15.75
C ASP A 72 -15.68 7.32 -15.14
N VAL A 73 -15.00 7.05 -14.03
CA VAL A 73 -14.00 7.98 -13.47
C VAL A 73 -12.87 8.21 -14.47
N LEU A 74 -12.27 7.15 -15.03
CA LEU A 74 -11.11 7.27 -15.93
C LEU A 74 -11.42 7.96 -17.27
N ASN A 75 -12.68 7.96 -17.70
CA ASN A 75 -13.12 8.73 -18.86
C ASN A 75 -12.96 10.25 -18.67
N VAL A 76 -12.96 10.71 -17.42
CA VAL A 76 -12.86 12.14 -17.05
C VAL A 76 -11.57 12.45 -16.30
N PHE A 77 -11.03 11.48 -15.56
CA PHE A 77 -9.83 11.62 -14.74
C PHE A 77 -8.92 10.41 -14.99
N ILE A 78 -8.26 10.42 -16.15
CA ILE A 78 -7.52 9.27 -16.72
C ILE A 78 -6.42 8.71 -15.83
N ASP A 79 -5.88 9.53 -14.95
CA ASP A 79 -4.77 9.24 -14.05
C ASP A 79 -5.20 9.28 -12.57
N ASN A 80 -6.49 9.01 -12.31
CA ASN A 80 -6.99 8.78 -10.96
C ASN A 80 -6.49 7.44 -10.42
N ALA A 81 -5.66 7.47 -9.37
CA ALA A 81 -4.99 6.28 -8.88
C ALA A 81 -5.95 5.21 -8.31
N PRO A 82 -6.98 5.55 -7.50
CA PRO A 82 -7.96 4.58 -7.03
C PRO A 82 -8.70 3.86 -8.17
N ALA A 83 -9.16 4.59 -9.19
CA ALA A 83 -9.87 4.00 -10.32
C ALA A 83 -8.94 3.12 -11.19
N LEU A 84 -7.70 3.58 -11.43
CA LEU A 84 -6.68 2.77 -12.12
C LEU A 84 -6.38 1.48 -11.36
N TYR A 85 -6.30 1.54 -10.02
CA TYR A 85 -6.10 0.35 -9.19
C TYR A 85 -7.25 -0.64 -9.33
N ILE A 86 -8.50 -0.18 -9.22
CA ILE A 86 -9.70 -1.05 -9.35
C ILE A 86 -9.70 -1.78 -10.70
N VAL A 87 -9.41 -1.07 -11.79
CA VAL A 87 -9.34 -1.67 -13.13
C VAL A 87 -8.19 -2.68 -13.22
N SER A 88 -7.01 -2.33 -12.70
CA SER A 88 -5.83 -3.21 -12.72
C SER A 88 -6.04 -4.48 -11.90
N TYR A 89 -6.67 -4.35 -10.73
CA TYR A 89 -7.04 -5.48 -9.89
C TYR A 89 -8.09 -6.38 -10.54
N TYR A 90 -9.13 -5.79 -11.13
CA TYR A 90 -10.12 -6.55 -11.88
C TYR A 90 -9.47 -7.32 -13.03
N ASP A 91 -8.61 -6.67 -13.80
CA ASP A 91 -7.94 -7.29 -14.94
C ASP A 91 -7.07 -8.47 -14.52
N GLU A 92 -6.40 -8.40 -13.37
CA GLU A 92 -5.62 -9.51 -12.83
C GLU A 92 -6.51 -10.65 -12.33
N VAL A 93 -7.53 -10.35 -11.53
CA VAL A 93 -8.34 -11.36 -10.82
C VAL A 93 -9.45 -11.98 -11.69
N LYS A 94 -10.08 -11.20 -12.58
CA LYS A 94 -11.21 -11.63 -13.42
C LYS A 94 -10.80 -11.94 -14.85
N ASN A 95 -9.90 -11.14 -15.43
CA ASN A 95 -9.49 -11.29 -16.83
C ASN A 95 -8.19 -12.08 -17.02
N ALA A 96 -7.58 -12.57 -15.94
CA ALA A 96 -6.30 -13.30 -15.94
C ALA A 96 -5.17 -12.55 -16.68
N ARG A 97 -5.22 -11.21 -16.67
CA ARG A 97 -4.14 -10.35 -17.18
C ARG A 97 -3.09 -10.24 -16.09
N ASN A 98 -2.20 -11.23 -16.06
CA ASN A 98 -1.11 -11.30 -15.11
C ASN A 98 -0.28 -10.00 -15.13
N SER A 99 0.19 -9.61 -13.95
CA SER A 99 1.01 -8.41 -13.73
C SER A 99 0.28 -7.08 -13.90
N SER A 100 -1.04 -7.04 -14.07
CA SER A 100 -1.79 -5.77 -14.12
C SER A 100 -1.59 -4.96 -12.84
N VAL A 101 -1.66 -5.60 -11.66
CA VAL A 101 -1.43 -4.92 -10.37
C VAL A 101 0.03 -4.53 -10.20
N GLN A 102 0.96 -5.39 -10.61
CA GLN A 102 2.39 -5.08 -10.61
C GLN A 102 2.70 -3.83 -11.45
N ASN A 103 2.14 -3.75 -12.66
CA ASN A 103 2.35 -2.64 -13.59
C ASN A 103 1.74 -1.35 -13.05
N PHE A 104 0.59 -1.44 -12.37
CA PHE A 104 0.01 -0.30 -11.66
C PHE A 104 0.99 0.26 -10.62
N PHE A 105 1.49 -0.57 -9.70
CA PHE A 105 2.42 -0.11 -8.68
C PHE A 105 3.73 0.43 -9.28
N ALA A 106 4.28 -0.26 -10.29
CA ALA A 106 5.46 0.22 -11.01
C ALA A 106 5.23 1.61 -11.62
N SER A 107 4.06 1.83 -12.25
CA SER A 107 3.73 3.11 -12.86
C SER A 107 3.61 4.26 -11.86
N LEU A 108 3.17 3.99 -10.62
CA LEU A 108 3.15 5.00 -9.56
C LEU A 108 4.56 5.32 -9.07
N ILE A 109 5.41 4.31 -8.90
CA ILE A 109 6.80 4.48 -8.46
C ILE A 109 7.63 5.22 -9.53
N GLU A 110 7.42 4.93 -10.81
CA GLU A 110 8.09 5.66 -11.91
C GLU A 110 7.67 7.14 -11.98
N ARG A 111 6.47 7.45 -11.48
CA ARG A 111 5.90 8.80 -11.42
C ARG A 111 6.09 9.46 -10.06
N ASP A 112 7.14 9.11 -9.32
CA ASP A 112 7.44 9.66 -7.98
C ASP A 112 7.43 11.21 -7.91
N ALA A 113 7.61 11.89 -9.05
CA ALA A 113 7.53 13.35 -9.17
C ALA A 113 6.10 13.94 -9.16
N ASP A 114 5.07 13.12 -9.37
CA ASP A 114 3.66 13.52 -9.40
C ASP A 114 2.92 12.87 -8.20
N PRO A 115 3.00 13.46 -7.00
CA PRO A 115 2.37 12.90 -5.81
C PRO A 115 0.85 12.81 -6.00
N LEU A 116 0.27 11.77 -5.42
CA LEU A 116 -1.17 11.57 -5.37
C LEU A 116 -1.83 12.70 -4.58
N GLU A 117 -3.05 13.07 -4.96
CA GLU A 117 -3.84 13.97 -4.14
C GLU A 117 -4.15 13.30 -2.79
N TYR A 118 -4.32 14.12 -1.76
CA TYR A 118 -4.50 13.66 -0.38
C TYR A 118 -5.58 12.60 -0.19
N ASP A 119 -6.72 12.76 -0.85
CA ASP A 119 -7.83 11.80 -0.76
C ASP A 119 -7.54 10.52 -1.57
N GLU A 120 -6.78 10.62 -2.67
CA GLU A 120 -6.48 9.47 -3.53
C GLU A 120 -5.60 8.44 -2.84
N ILE A 121 -4.58 8.87 -2.06
CA ILE A 121 -3.73 7.93 -1.34
C ILE A 121 -4.53 7.14 -0.28
N ARG A 122 -5.47 7.78 0.41
CA ARG A 122 -6.31 7.15 1.44
C ARG A 122 -7.34 6.19 0.85
N GLU A 123 -7.93 6.58 -0.26
CA GLU A 123 -8.83 5.74 -1.03
C GLU A 123 -8.09 4.51 -1.56
N LEU A 124 -6.88 4.70 -2.08
CA LEU A 124 -6.01 3.62 -2.52
C LEU A 124 -5.65 2.68 -1.36
N GLN A 125 -5.29 3.21 -0.19
CA GLN A 125 -5.04 2.41 1.02
C GLN A 125 -6.25 1.58 1.44
N SER A 126 -7.46 2.15 1.35
CA SER A 126 -8.70 1.44 1.65
C SER A 126 -8.94 0.27 0.69
N LEU A 127 -8.69 0.49 -0.60
CA LEU A 127 -8.77 -0.56 -1.63
C LEU A 127 -7.74 -1.66 -1.40
N ILE A 128 -6.49 -1.29 -1.08
CA ILE A 128 -5.40 -2.23 -0.75
C ILE A 128 -5.76 -3.09 0.46
N LEU A 129 -6.31 -2.51 1.52
CA LEU A 129 -6.74 -3.27 2.70
C LEU A 129 -7.84 -4.27 2.35
N ALA A 130 -8.83 -3.87 1.55
CA ALA A 130 -9.91 -4.76 1.11
C ALA A 130 -9.43 -5.92 0.23
N SER A 131 -8.30 -5.73 -0.47
CA SER A 131 -7.73 -6.71 -1.39
C SER A 131 -6.42 -7.35 -0.90
N ALA A 132 -6.05 -7.14 0.37
CA ALA A 132 -4.81 -7.65 0.97
C ALA A 132 -4.49 -9.14 0.68
N PRO A 133 -5.45 -10.09 0.64
CA PRO A 133 -5.14 -11.50 0.38
C PRO A 133 -4.33 -11.77 -0.91
N THR A 134 -4.46 -10.94 -1.93
CA THR A 134 -3.74 -11.11 -3.22
C THR A 134 -2.48 -10.25 -3.33
N LEU A 135 -2.18 -9.42 -2.32
CA LEU A 135 -1.17 -8.36 -2.42
C LEU A 135 0.10 -8.62 -1.62
N ILE A 136 0.25 -9.82 -1.05
CA ILE A 136 1.37 -10.16 -0.15
C ILE A 136 2.72 -9.85 -0.80
N ASP A 137 2.86 -10.10 -2.10
CA ASP A 137 4.13 -9.91 -2.83
C ASP A 137 4.41 -8.46 -3.21
N TYR A 138 3.45 -7.55 -3.00
CA TYR A 138 3.56 -6.11 -3.31
C TYR A 138 3.81 -5.24 -2.08
N GLU A 139 4.09 -5.83 -0.90
CA GLU A 139 4.26 -5.10 0.36
C GLU A 139 5.28 -3.95 0.26
N LYS A 140 6.42 -4.17 -0.40
CA LYS A 140 7.46 -3.15 -0.56
C LYS A 140 6.96 -1.93 -1.33
N GLN A 141 6.26 -2.17 -2.44
CA GLN A 141 5.69 -1.14 -3.29
C GLN A 141 4.61 -0.37 -2.54
N ILE A 142 3.75 -1.07 -1.80
CA ILE A 142 2.68 -0.47 -1.00
C ILE A 142 3.26 0.43 0.09
N ILE A 143 4.27 -0.05 0.84
CA ILE A 143 4.96 0.74 1.85
C ILE A 143 5.58 1.99 1.21
N TYR A 144 6.36 1.82 0.14
CA TYR A 144 7.02 2.92 -0.56
C TYR A 144 6.03 3.99 -1.03
N ILE A 145 4.95 3.59 -1.70
CA ILE A 145 3.92 4.52 -2.21
C ILE A 145 3.25 5.25 -1.04
N SER A 146 2.98 4.55 0.06
CA SER A 146 2.32 5.15 1.22
C SER A 146 3.22 6.16 1.94
N THR A 147 4.50 5.83 2.16
CA THR A 147 5.44 6.71 2.86
C THR A 147 5.88 7.89 2.02
N SER A 148 6.00 7.73 0.70
CA SER A 148 6.34 8.82 -0.24
C SER A 148 5.21 9.86 -0.36
N ASN A 149 3.95 9.44 -0.25
CA ASN A 149 2.79 10.32 -0.40
C ASN A 149 2.27 10.89 0.94
N MET A 150 2.64 10.31 2.08
CA MET A 150 2.17 10.70 3.42
C MET A 150 3.32 11.23 4.30
N GLN A 151 3.95 12.32 3.85
CA GLN A 151 5.14 12.89 4.52
C GLN A 151 4.81 13.97 5.56
N ALA A 152 3.57 14.46 5.61
CA ALA A 152 3.18 15.47 6.58
C ALA A 152 3.09 14.88 8.00
N GLU A 153 3.40 15.68 9.02
CA GLU A 153 3.34 15.23 10.42
C GLU A 153 1.93 14.77 10.82
N GLU A 154 0.91 15.42 10.27
CA GLU A 154 -0.50 15.07 10.48
C GLU A 154 -0.89 13.69 9.93
N ASP A 155 -0.17 13.20 8.92
CA ASP A 155 -0.43 11.90 8.29
C ASP A 155 0.12 10.73 9.08
N ALA A 156 1.10 10.99 9.96
CA ALA A 156 1.84 9.94 10.66
C ALA A 156 0.94 8.97 11.42
N ARG A 157 -0.17 9.45 12.01
CA ARG A 157 -1.12 8.59 12.73
C ARG A 157 -1.86 7.65 11.80
N GLU A 158 -2.30 8.15 10.67
CA GLU A 158 -3.07 7.36 9.70
C GLU A 158 -2.18 6.38 8.96
N LEU A 159 -1.00 6.83 8.52
CA LEU A 159 0.02 5.96 7.94
C LEU A 159 0.39 4.84 8.91
N ALA A 160 0.62 5.15 10.19
CA ALA A 160 0.87 4.13 11.20
C ALA A 160 -0.29 3.12 11.31
N ALA A 161 -1.54 3.59 11.33
CA ALA A 161 -2.72 2.73 11.40
C ALA A 161 -2.86 1.82 10.17
N PHE A 162 -2.60 2.35 8.97
CA PHE A 162 -2.59 1.58 7.72
C PHE A 162 -1.52 0.47 7.74
N ILE A 163 -0.28 0.82 8.08
CA ILE A 163 0.82 -0.14 8.19
C ILE A 163 0.51 -1.23 9.22
N ASP A 164 0.00 -0.87 10.39
CA ASP A 164 -0.38 -1.81 11.46
C ASP A 164 -1.66 -2.62 11.17
N ALA A 165 -2.44 -2.24 10.17
CA ALA A 165 -3.55 -3.04 9.66
C ALA A 165 -3.06 -4.06 8.62
N LEU A 166 -2.13 -3.66 7.75
CA LEU A 166 -1.69 -4.45 6.60
C LEU A 166 -0.51 -5.39 6.88
N CYS A 167 0.62 -4.85 7.36
CA CYS A 167 1.87 -5.59 7.46
C CYS A 167 1.78 -6.83 8.37
N PRO A 168 1.09 -6.80 9.54
CA PRO A 168 0.91 -8.01 10.35
C PRO A 168 0.23 -9.15 9.59
N TYR A 169 -0.72 -8.82 8.71
CA TYR A 169 -1.42 -9.80 7.88
C TYR A 169 -0.48 -10.45 6.87
N PHE A 170 0.40 -9.66 6.22
CA PHE A 170 1.40 -10.14 5.28
C PHE A 170 2.46 -11.00 5.96
N ILE A 171 3.08 -10.52 7.04
CA ILE A 171 4.12 -11.24 7.80
C ILE A 171 3.63 -12.64 8.20
N GLN A 172 2.38 -12.77 8.65
CA GLN A 172 1.80 -14.05 9.08
C GLN A 172 1.63 -15.06 7.94
N ARG A 173 1.57 -14.61 6.69
CA ARG A 173 1.34 -15.45 5.50
C ARG A 173 2.59 -15.69 4.67
N ARG A 174 3.74 -15.15 5.09
CA ARG A 174 5.02 -15.42 4.42
C ARG A 174 5.40 -16.89 4.54
N SER A 175 5.77 -17.48 3.42
CA SER A 175 6.19 -18.87 3.30
C SER A 175 7.66 -19.09 3.65
N SER A 176 8.49 -18.05 3.54
CA SER A 176 9.92 -18.06 3.83
C SER A 176 10.30 -16.89 4.74
N ILE A 177 11.54 -16.88 5.24
CA ILE A 177 12.16 -15.72 5.89
C ILE A 177 12.67 -14.68 4.89
N ASP A 178 12.82 -15.05 3.61
CA ASP A 178 13.42 -14.21 2.57
C ASP A 178 12.65 -12.92 2.30
N PHE A 179 11.40 -12.82 2.77
CA PHE A 179 10.65 -11.57 2.71
C PHE A 179 11.32 -10.44 3.50
N LEU A 180 12.08 -10.78 4.55
CA LEU A 180 12.81 -9.83 5.39
C LEU A 180 14.25 -9.71 4.87
N ASP A 181 14.38 -9.38 3.59
CA ASP A 181 15.66 -8.99 3.00
C ASP A 181 16.11 -7.60 3.47
N GLU A 182 17.29 -7.16 3.03
CA GLU A 182 17.90 -5.89 3.46
C GLU A 182 16.99 -4.68 3.22
N GLN A 183 16.29 -4.65 2.08
CA GLN A 183 15.40 -3.55 1.72
C GLN A 183 14.16 -3.54 2.61
N MET A 184 13.50 -4.69 2.81
CA MET A 184 12.34 -4.77 3.70
C MET A 184 12.72 -4.48 5.15
N ALA A 185 13.87 -4.96 5.59
CA ALA A 185 14.40 -4.65 6.91
C ALA A 185 14.61 -3.14 7.08
N SER A 186 15.16 -2.45 6.08
CA SER A 186 15.31 -0.99 6.07
C SER A 186 13.95 -0.29 6.20
N TYR A 187 12.95 -0.71 5.43
CA TYR A 187 11.60 -0.14 5.54
C TYR A 187 10.99 -0.31 6.93
N TYR A 188 11.02 -1.52 7.50
CA TYR A 188 10.50 -1.69 8.85
C TYR A 188 11.30 -0.95 9.92
N GLN A 189 12.62 -0.79 9.76
CA GLN A 189 13.44 0.01 10.68
C GLN A 189 13.02 1.48 10.64
N GLU A 190 12.88 2.06 9.45
CA GLU A 190 12.47 3.45 9.25
C GLU A 190 11.04 3.68 9.78
N LEU A 191 10.10 2.80 9.41
CA LEU A 191 8.73 2.85 9.91
C LEU A 191 8.69 2.77 11.44
N ALA A 192 9.45 1.85 12.06
CA ALA A 192 9.48 1.71 13.51
C ALA A 192 10.12 2.94 14.21
N ALA A 193 11.12 3.56 13.58
CA ALA A 193 11.83 4.72 14.12
C ALA A 193 11.00 6.01 14.09
N HIS A 194 9.96 6.09 13.24
CA HIS A 194 9.17 7.31 13.05
C HIS A 194 7.68 7.14 13.38
N LEU A 195 7.13 5.93 13.24
CA LEU A 195 5.70 5.63 13.42
C LEU A 195 5.45 4.70 14.61
N ASP A 196 4.23 4.78 15.15
CA ASP A 196 3.77 3.84 16.19
C ASP A 196 3.14 2.62 15.53
N ILE A 197 3.97 1.63 15.16
CA ILE A 197 3.56 0.37 14.51
C ILE A 197 3.75 -0.88 15.40
N PRO A 198 3.16 -0.92 16.61
CA PRO A 198 3.39 -1.99 17.56
C PRO A 198 2.87 -3.37 17.10
N LYS A 199 1.80 -3.44 16.28
CA LYS A 199 1.28 -4.72 15.79
C LYS A 199 2.22 -5.35 14.78
N THR A 200 2.80 -4.52 13.91
CA THR A 200 3.80 -4.94 12.92
C THR A 200 5.04 -5.49 13.61
N CYS A 201 5.58 -4.74 14.58
CA CYS A 201 6.71 -5.20 15.39
C CYS A 201 6.41 -6.49 16.17
N LEU A 202 5.20 -6.61 16.74
CA LEU A 202 4.79 -7.84 17.41
C LEU A 202 4.66 -9.03 16.44
N ALA A 203 4.17 -8.80 15.22
CA ALA A 203 4.07 -9.83 14.19
C ALA A 203 5.46 -10.34 13.78
N LEU A 204 6.45 -9.44 13.63
CA LEU A 204 7.85 -9.81 13.40
C LEU A 204 8.39 -10.69 14.54
N ILE A 205 8.22 -10.29 15.80
CA ILE A 205 8.66 -11.09 16.95
C ILE A 205 8.01 -12.48 16.94
N LYS A 206 6.71 -12.57 16.65
CA LYS A 206 6.01 -13.86 16.53
C LYS A 206 6.53 -14.70 15.37
N ALA A 207 6.92 -14.07 14.26
CA ALA A 207 7.45 -14.76 13.08
C ALA A 207 8.72 -15.56 13.39
N ILE A 208 9.52 -15.18 14.39
CA ILE A 208 10.69 -15.96 14.86
C ILE A 208 10.30 -17.42 15.13
N ARG A 209 9.12 -17.68 15.69
CA ARG A 209 8.61 -19.04 15.92
C ARG A 209 7.67 -19.54 14.83
N GLN A 210 6.92 -18.63 14.24
CA GLN A 210 5.74 -18.97 13.45
C GLN A 210 6.04 -19.09 11.95
N ASN A 211 7.12 -18.47 11.46
CA ASN A 211 7.49 -18.54 10.06
C ASN A 211 7.86 -20.00 9.67
N PRO A 212 7.42 -20.52 8.52
CA PRO A 212 7.75 -21.90 8.09
C PRO A 212 9.25 -22.17 7.97
N GLY A 213 10.05 -21.15 7.67
CA GLY A 213 11.52 -21.24 7.64
C GLY A 213 12.17 -21.39 9.03
N SER A 214 11.42 -21.16 10.11
CA SER A 214 11.92 -21.21 11.48
C SER A 214 12.34 -22.62 11.92
N PRO A 215 13.50 -22.79 12.59
CA PRO A 215 13.88 -24.05 13.21
C PRO A 215 12.82 -24.60 14.18
N TYR A 216 12.01 -23.73 14.80
CA TYR A 216 10.92 -24.13 15.69
C TYR A 216 9.80 -24.91 15.00
N LYS A 217 9.55 -24.69 13.70
CA LYS A 217 8.38 -25.28 13.02
C LYS A 217 8.52 -26.76 12.71
N HIS A 218 9.75 -27.19 12.47
CA HIS A 218 10.06 -28.55 12.03
C HIS A 218 11.07 -29.24 12.95
N ASP A 219 11.33 -28.67 14.12
CA ASP A 219 12.32 -29.15 15.10
C ASP A 219 13.70 -29.37 14.47
N THR A 220 14.17 -28.36 13.73
CA THR A 220 15.41 -28.45 12.92
C THR A 220 16.60 -27.73 13.56
N PHE A 221 16.57 -27.51 14.89
CA PHE A 221 17.67 -26.83 15.60
C PHE A 221 19.02 -27.55 15.48
N SER A 222 19.01 -28.88 15.32
CA SER A 222 20.18 -29.73 15.05
C SER A 222 20.92 -29.37 13.75
N LEU A 223 20.26 -28.72 12.80
CA LEU A 223 20.87 -28.27 11.55
C LEU A 223 21.64 -26.96 11.76
N ARG A 224 22.83 -27.05 12.36
CA ARG A 224 23.64 -25.90 12.80
C ARG A 224 23.76 -24.77 11.77
N ALA A 225 24.13 -25.07 10.52
CA ALA A 225 24.27 -24.05 9.49
C ALA A 225 22.95 -23.29 9.21
N LYS A 226 21.82 -24.01 9.11
CA LYS A 226 20.50 -23.42 8.90
C LYS A 226 20.05 -22.60 10.11
N THR A 227 20.27 -23.12 11.32
CA THR A 227 19.92 -22.44 12.57
C THR A 227 20.72 -21.15 12.75
N THR A 228 22.03 -21.18 12.48
CA THR A 228 22.90 -19.99 12.52
C THR A 228 22.46 -18.97 11.47
N TYR A 229 22.17 -19.40 10.24
CA TYR A 229 21.69 -18.50 9.19
C TYR A 229 20.38 -17.81 9.60
N PHE A 230 19.39 -18.55 10.10
CA PHE A 230 18.14 -17.99 10.59
C PHE A 230 18.36 -17.02 11.77
N TYR A 231 19.29 -17.35 12.67
CA TYR A 231 19.64 -16.49 13.78
C TYR A 231 20.20 -15.13 13.31
N GLU A 232 21.18 -15.16 12.42
CA GLU A 232 21.90 -13.97 11.95
C GLU A 232 21.04 -13.10 11.03
N HIS A 233 20.37 -13.71 10.05
CA HIS A 233 19.66 -13.00 8.99
C HIS A 233 18.18 -12.72 9.29
N PHE A 234 17.61 -13.31 10.34
CA PHE A 234 16.20 -13.10 10.68
C PHE A 234 16.01 -12.65 12.13
N VAL A 235 16.49 -13.44 13.11
CA VAL A 235 16.27 -13.12 14.54
C VAL A 235 16.94 -11.81 14.93
N LEU A 236 18.22 -11.63 14.56
CA LEU A 236 18.96 -10.40 14.89
C LEU A 236 18.42 -9.18 14.15
N VAL A 237 18.00 -9.33 12.89
CA VAL A 237 17.40 -8.26 12.09
C VAL A 237 16.10 -7.75 12.72
N ILE A 238 15.23 -8.65 13.18
CA ILE A 238 14.02 -8.29 13.94
C ILE A 238 14.40 -7.53 15.22
N GLY A 239 15.46 -7.95 15.90
CA GLY A 239 15.97 -7.25 17.08
C GLY A 239 16.37 -5.81 16.81
N SER A 240 17.05 -5.55 15.69
CA SER A 240 17.43 -4.20 15.27
C SER A 240 16.21 -3.32 15.02
N ILE A 241 15.18 -3.85 14.33
CA ILE A 241 13.90 -3.14 14.10
C ILE A 241 13.22 -2.78 15.42
N VAL A 242 13.01 -3.77 16.30
CA VAL A 242 12.25 -3.58 17.54
C VAL A 242 12.96 -2.62 18.50
N ARG A 243 14.29 -2.70 18.61
CA ARG A 243 15.06 -1.79 19.46
C ARG A 243 15.14 -0.38 18.89
N GLY A 244 15.13 -0.26 17.56
CA GLY A 244 15.12 0.99 16.81
C GLY A 244 13.79 1.75 16.88
N MET A 245 12.73 1.14 17.42
CA MET A 245 11.45 1.81 17.60
C MET A 245 11.59 3.18 18.29
N LYS A 246 10.80 4.17 17.87
CA LYS A 246 10.70 5.43 18.61
C LYS A 246 10.20 5.20 20.03
N ASN A 247 10.45 6.16 20.91
CA ASN A 247 9.95 6.09 22.28
C ASN A 247 8.42 6.19 22.27
N SER A 248 7.77 5.09 22.67
CA SER A 248 6.32 4.97 22.77
C SER A 248 5.95 4.05 23.94
N PRO A 249 4.69 4.06 24.40
CA PRO A 249 4.23 3.17 25.47
C PRO A 249 4.45 1.68 25.19
N TYR A 250 4.66 1.30 23.91
CA TYR A 250 4.79 -0.09 23.49
C TYR A 250 6.24 -0.58 23.44
N LYS A 251 7.22 0.32 23.23
CA LYS A 251 8.63 -0.03 22.98
C LYS A 251 9.20 -0.94 24.04
N THR A 252 9.10 -0.56 25.32
CA THR A 252 9.66 -1.36 26.43
C THR A 252 9.11 -2.77 26.46
N LYS A 253 7.79 -2.93 26.30
CA LYS A 253 7.13 -4.23 26.30
C LYS A 253 7.55 -5.09 25.11
N LEU A 254 7.70 -4.49 23.93
CA LEU A 254 8.12 -5.20 22.72
C LEU A 254 9.60 -5.59 22.77
N CYS A 255 10.48 -4.73 23.28
CA CYS A 255 11.89 -5.07 23.53
C CYS A 255 12.01 -6.26 24.48
N LEU A 256 11.26 -6.26 25.60
CA LEU A 256 11.24 -7.38 26.53
C LEU A 256 10.71 -8.67 25.89
N ALA A 257 9.65 -8.58 25.08
CA ALA A 257 9.12 -9.73 24.35
C ALA A 257 10.15 -10.31 23.37
N TYR A 258 10.85 -9.44 22.62
CA TYR A 258 11.93 -9.86 21.74
C TYR A 258 13.09 -10.50 22.52
N GLU A 259 13.53 -9.91 23.62
CA GLU A 259 14.61 -10.46 24.44
C GLU A 259 14.28 -11.85 24.99
N GLN A 260 13.04 -12.05 25.46
CA GLN A 260 12.58 -13.37 25.89
C GLN A 260 12.61 -14.40 24.75
N GLU A 261 12.22 -14.01 23.54
CA GLU A 261 12.29 -14.89 22.36
C GLU A 261 13.74 -15.19 21.94
N LEU A 262 14.60 -14.18 21.97
CA LEU A 262 16.03 -14.31 21.69
C LEU A 262 16.71 -15.29 22.65
N GLN A 263 16.44 -15.19 23.95
CA GLN A 263 17.03 -16.09 24.95
C GLN A 263 16.56 -17.52 24.77
N LYS A 264 15.26 -17.72 24.50
CA LYS A 264 14.73 -19.06 24.22
C LYS A 264 15.36 -19.67 22.96
N PHE A 265 15.54 -18.85 21.91
CA PHE A 265 16.22 -19.30 20.68
C PHE A 265 17.66 -19.75 20.96
N LYS A 266 18.44 -18.94 21.68
CA LYS A 266 19.82 -19.27 22.06
C LYS A 266 19.92 -20.55 22.89
N GLN A 267 19.00 -20.75 23.83
CA GLN A 267 18.96 -21.96 24.66
C GLN A 267 18.67 -23.23 23.85
N GLN A 268 17.82 -23.15 22.83
CA GLN A 268 17.56 -24.30 21.94
C GLN A 268 18.76 -24.58 21.03
N MET A 269 19.35 -23.51 20.48
CA MET A 269 20.55 -23.60 19.65
C MET A 269 21.73 -24.22 20.41
N SER A 270 21.92 -23.90 21.70
CA SER A 270 23.03 -24.45 22.50
C SER A 270 22.83 -25.91 22.94
N LYS A 271 21.60 -26.42 22.89
CA LYS A 271 21.27 -27.81 23.24
C LYS A 271 21.46 -28.78 22.06
N SER A 272 21.72 -28.26 20.86
CA SER A 272 21.77 -28.97 19.58
C SER A 272 23.22 -29.12 19.07
#